data_AF-A0A1T1J5F7-F1
#
_entry.id   AF-A0A1T1J5F7-F1
#
_cell.length_a   1.000
_cell.length_b   1.000
_cell.length_c   1.000
_cell.angle_alpha   90.00
_cell.angle_beta   90.00
_cell.angle_gamma   90.00
#
_symmetry.space_group_name_H-M   'P 1'
#
loop_
_entity.id
_entity.type
_entity.pdbx_description
1 polymer ?
#
loop_
_entity_poly.entity_id
_entity_poly.type
_entity_poly.pdbx_seq_one_letter_code
_entity_poly.pdbx_strand_id
1 'polypeptide(L)'
;MAEEKMVEVFIPALVTLLVRAEEIAKRPLSKEEILRIRDNATVIMTPLSAMPALLKSRGYYDLYAPEAWEQWQLYREGELDLSVPEN
;
A
#
# COMPACT_ATOMS: atom_id res chain seq x y z
N MET A 1 -9.18 16.44 26.00
CA MET A 1 -8.32 16.36 24.80
C MET A 1 -8.64 15.02 24.16
N ALA A 2 -9.22 15.00 22.95
CA ALA A 2 -9.40 13.73 22.24
C ALA A 2 -8.03 13.29 21.74
N GLU A 3 -7.65 12.05 22.02
CA GLU A 3 -6.43 11.45 21.48
C GLU A 3 -6.60 11.29 19.97
N GLU A 4 -5.63 11.79 19.20
CA GLU A 4 -5.69 11.72 17.75
C GLU A 4 -5.47 10.28 17.28
N LYS A 5 -6.32 9.78 16.38
CA LYS A 5 -6.20 8.42 15.86
C LYS A 5 -4.90 8.29 15.07
N MET A 6 -4.04 7.37 15.49
CA MET A 6 -2.84 6.99 14.76
C MET A 6 -3.15 5.88 13.75
N VAL A 7 -2.49 5.91 12.61
CA VAL A 7 -2.59 4.92 11.55
C VAL A 7 -1.21 4.47 11.07
N GLU A 8 -1.14 3.23 10.63
CA GLU A 8 0.05 2.65 10.02
C GLU A 8 0.14 3.06 8.54
N VAL A 9 1.32 3.46 8.10
CA VAL A 9 1.63 3.70 6.69
C VAL A 9 2.89 2.94 6.31
N PHE A 10 2.83 2.16 5.23
CA PHE A 10 3.98 1.41 4.72
C PHE A 10 5.04 2.33 4.11
N ILE A 11 6.30 2.12 4.50
CA ILE A 11 7.48 2.80 3.96
C ILE A 11 8.55 1.74 3.60
N PRO A 12 8.83 1.46 2.32
CA PRO A 12 8.16 1.98 1.13
C PRO A 12 6.72 1.47 0.98
N ALA A 13 5.97 1.97 -0.01
CA ALA A 13 4.57 1.61 -0.24
C ALA A 13 4.41 0.10 -0.43
N LEU A 14 3.32 -0.47 0.07
CA LEU A 14 3.04 -1.89 -0.14
C LEU A 14 2.90 -2.21 -1.62
N VAL A 15 2.17 -1.38 -2.38
CA VAL A 15 2.06 -1.54 -3.85
C VAL A 15 3.43 -1.58 -4.52
N THR A 16 4.36 -0.70 -4.12
CA THR A 16 5.72 -0.63 -4.70
C THR A 16 6.55 -1.87 -4.34
N LEU A 17 6.40 -2.40 -3.11
CA LEU A 17 7.04 -3.63 -2.70
C LEU A 17 6.57 -4.83 -3.54
N LEU A 18 5.25 -4.92 -3.78
CA LEU A 18 4.66 -6.00 -4.57
C LEU A 18 5.04 -5.92 -6.05
N VAL A 19 5.00 -4.73 -6.66
CA VAL A 19 5.49 -4.49 -8.02
C VAL A 19 6.94 -4.98 -8.15
N ARG A 20 7.81 -4.53 -7.23
CA ARG A 20 9.22 -4.89 -7.26
C ARG A 20 9.44 -6.39 -7.06
N ALA A 21 8.66 -7.02 -6.18
CA ALA A 21 8.76 -8.44 -5.93
C ALA A 21 8.33 -9.29 -7.14
N GLU A 22 7.29 -8.89 -7.88
CA GLU A 22 6.90 -9.55 -9.14
C GLU A 22 7.94 -9.36 -10.25
N GLU A 23 8.54 -8.17 -10.38
CA GLU A 23 9.65 -7.94 -11.31
C GLU A 23 10.84 -8.86 -11.04
N ILE A 24 11.18 -9.07 -9.76
CA ILE A 24 12.27 -9.96 -9.35
C ILE A 24 11.90 -11.42 -9.61
N ALA A 25 10.67 -11.83 -9.24
CA ALA A 25 10.18 -13.19 -9.41
C ALA A 25 9.98 -13.57 -10.88
N LYS A 26 9.74 -12.57 -11.75
CA LYS A 26 9.36 -12.73 -13.17
C LYS A 26 8.09 -13.56 -13.36
N ARG A 27 7.19 -13.52 -12.37
CA ARG A 27 5.89 -14.18 -12.37
C ARG A 27 4.95 -13.48 -11.40
N PRO A 28 3.63 -13.67 -11.56
CA PRO A 28 2.65 -13.36 -10.52
C PRO A 28 3.04 -14.00 -9.17
N LEU A 29 2.91 -13.24 -8.08
CA LEU A 29 3.05 -13.77 -6.72
C LEU A 29 1.81 -14.57 -6.30
N SER A 30 2.02 -15.56 -5.44
CA SER A 30 0.92 -16.26 -4.75
C SER A 30 0.34 -15.40 -3.62
N LYS A 31 -0.84 -15.78 -3.12
CA LYS A 31 -1.47 -15.12 -1.97
C LYS A 31 -0.55 -15.12 -0.75
N GLU A 32 0.08 -16.25 -0.47
CA GLU A 32 0.99 -16.43 0.66
C GLU A 32 2.22 -15.53 0.54
N GLU A 33 2.76 -15.35 -0.67
CA GLU A 33 3.91 -14.47 -0.90
C GLU A 33 3.55 -13.00 -0.68
N ILE A 34 2.39 -12.56 -1.15
CA ILE A 34 1.90 -11.18 -0.96
C ILE A 34 1.66 -10.89 0.52
N LEU A 35 0.96 -11.79 1.22
CA LEU A 35 0.70 -11.63 2.65
C LEU A 35 2.00 -11.64 3.46
N ARG A 36 2.98 -12.48 3.08
CA ARG A 36 4.30 -12.46 3.71
C ARG A 36 5.02 -11.13 3.49
N ILE A 37 4.97 -10.54 2.30
CA ILE A 37 5.58 -9.23 2.04
C ILE A 37 4.89 -8.15 2.88
N ARG A 38 3.55 -8.13 2.93
CA ARG A 38 2.78 -7.20 3.77
C ARG A 38 3.20 -7.29 5.23
N ASP A 39 3.21 -8.49 5.79
CA ASP A 39 3.46 -8.71 7.23
C ASP A 39 4.91 -8.38 7.64
N ASN A 40 5.85 -8.36 6.67
CA ASN A 40 7.26 -8.02 6.91
C ASN A 40 7.62 -6.61 6.42
N ALA A 41 6.68 -5.86 5.83
CA ALA A 41 6.92 -4.51 5.38
C ALA A 41 7.06 -3.55 6.57
N THR A 42 7.92 -2.55 6.44
CA THR A 42 8.09 -1.54 7.49
C THR A 42 6.92 -0.57 7.45
N VAL A 43 6.34 -0.30 8.63
CA VAL A 43 5.30 0.71 8.82
C VAL A 43 5.80 1.83 9.75
N ILE A 44 5.31 3.03 9.51
CA ILE A 44 5.43 4.15 10.46
C ILE A 44 4.04 4.48 11.01
N MET A 45 4.00 4.96 12.25
CA MET A 45 2.78 5.50 12.84
C MET A 45 2.68 6.99 12.50
N THR A 46 1.58 7.40 11.90
CA THR A 46 1.26 8.81 11.62
C THR A 46 -0.12 9.15 12.16
N PRO A 47 -0.37 10.39 12.57
CA PRO A 47 -1.73 10.83 12.84
C PRO A 47 -2.60 10.71 11.58
N LEU A 48 -3.85 10.29 11.75
CA LEU A 48 -4.80 10.11 10.64
C LEU A 48 -4.96 11.40 9.83
N SER A 49 -4.93 12.56 10.49
CA SER A 49 -5.04 13.86 9.81
C SER A 49 -3.86 14.16 8.87
N ALA A 50 -2.68 13.60 9.15
CA ALA A 50 -1.47 13.80 8.36
C ALA A 50 -1.31 12.78 7.21
N MET A 51 -2.01 11.65 7.28
CA MET A 51 -1.93 10.58 6.27
C MET A 51 -2.23 11.08 4.84
N PRO A 52 -3.27 11.90 4.57
CA PRO A 52 -3.54 12.37 3.21
C PRO A 52 -2.41 13.21 2.61
N ALA A 53 -1.75 14.04 3.42
CA ALA A 53 -0.63 14.86 2.96
C ALA A 53 0.60 13.99 2.62
N LEU A 54 0.84 12.94 3.41
CA LEU A 54 1.90 11.96 3.16
C LEU A 54 1.64 11.14 1.88
N LEU A 55 0.39 10.70 1.66
CA LEU A 55 0.03 9.97 0.44
C LEU A 55 0.09 10.89 -0.79
N LYS A 56 -0.32 12.16 -0.64
CA LYS A 56 -0.19 13.16 -1.71
C LYS A 56 1.27 13.45 -2.07
N SER A 57 2.19 13.52 -1.10
CA SER A 57 3.61 13.74 -1.40
C SER A 57 4.27 12.54 -2.09
N ARG A 58 3.74 11.32 -1.87
CA ARG A 58 4.10 10.11 -2.62
C ARG A 58 3.56 10.12 -4.06
N GLY A 59 2.44 10.80 -4.31
CA GLY A 59 1.82 10.96 -5.64
C GLY A 59 0.84 9.84 -6.04
N TYR A 60 0.66 8.84 -5.18
CA TYR A 60 -0.26 7.72 -5.36
C TYR A 60 -0.69 7.19 -3.99
N TYR A 61 -1.90 6.64 -3.91
CA TYR A 61 -2.41 5.89 -2.78
C TYR A 61 -1.75 4.51 -2.68
N ASP A 62 -1.89 3.87 -1.53
CA ASP A 62 -1.35 2.53 -1.29
C ASP A 62 -2.48 1.49 -1.18
N LEU A 63 -2.12 0.22 -1.16
CA LEU A 63 -3.08 -0.87 -0.93
C LEU A 63 -3.58 -0.83 0.52
N TYR A 64 -4.86 -1.16 0.69
CA TYR A 64 -5.45 -1.40 1.99
C TYR A 64 -4.98 -2.76 2.52
N ALA A 65 -4.20 -2.72 3.59
CA ALA A 65 -3.47 -3.87 4.12
C ALA A 65 -4.35 -5.10 4.44
N PRO A 66 -5.56 -4.96 5.03
CA PRO A 66 -6.36 -6.13 5.41
C PRO A 66 -6.83 -6.95 4.20
N GLU A 67 -6.97 -6.32 3.04
CA GLU A 67 -7.40 -6.88 1.75
C GLU A 67 -6.28 -6.81 0.71
N ALA A 68 -5.01 -6.87 1.14
CA ALA A 68 -3.85 -6.70 0.27
C ALA A 68 -3.84 -7.68 -0.91
N TRP A 69 -4.31 -8.93 -0.72
CA TRP A 69 -4.40 -9.89 -1.81
C TRP A 69 -5.41 -9.46 -2.86
N GLU A 70 -6.64 -9.17 -2.43
CA GLU A 70 -7.76 -8.79 -3.29
C GLU A 70 -7.44 -7.49 -4.03
N GLN A 71 -6.94 -6.47 -3.33
CA GLN A 71 -6.55 -5.20 -3.96
C GLN A 71 -5.38 -5.35 -4.93
N TRP A 72 -4.41 -6.23 -4.65
CA TRP A 72 -3.34 -6.50 -5.58
C TRP A 72 -3.85 -7.13 -6.88
N GLN A 73 -4.84 -8.03 -6.82
CA GLN A 73 -5.44 -8.59 -8.03
C GLN A 73 -6.06 -7.47 -8.88
N LEU A 74 -6.90 -6.64 -8.27
CA LEU A 74 -7.56 -5.51 -8.94
C LEU A 74 -6.53 -4.53 -9.54
N TYR A 75 -5.45 -4.24 -8.82
CA TYR A 75 -4.39 -3.38 -9.32
C TYR A 75 -3.70 -3.97 -10.56
N ARG A 76 -3.36 -5.27 -10.54
CA ARG A 76 -2.74 -5.94 -11.70
C ARG A 76 -3.68 -6.02 -12.90
N GLU A 77 -4.98 -6.16 -12.67
CA GLU A 77 -6.01 -6.19 -13.70
C GLU A 77 -6.34 -4.79 -14.24
N GLY A 78 -5.82 -3.73 -13.62
CA GLY A 78 -6.08 -2.34 -13.97
C GLY A 78 -7.44 -1.83 -13.49
N GLU A 79 -8.09 -2.56 -12.59
CA GLU A 79 -9.41 -2.24 -12.02
C GLU A 79 -9.31 -1.37 -10.75
N LEU A 80 -8.14 -1.30 -10.13
CA LEU A 80 -7.85 -0.42 -8.99
C LEU A 80 -6.88 0.69 -9.40
N ASP A 81 -7.38 1.91 -9.53
CA ASP A 81 -6.55 3.10 -9.73
C ASP A 81 -6.07 3.66 -8.38
N LEU A 82 -4.75 3.73 -8.22
CA LEU A 82 -4.09 4.30 -7.06
C LEU A 82 -3.59 5.73 -7.31
N SER A 83 -3.88 6.33 -8.46
CA SER A 83 -3.51 7.71 -8.74
C SER A 83 -4.18 8.68 -7.76
N VAL A 84 -3.47 9.75 -7.38
CA VAL A 84 -4.07 10.85 -6.63
C VAL A 84 -4.71 11.79 -7.64
N PRO A 85 -6.00 12.18 -7.48
CA PRO A 85 -6.66 13.11 -8.39
C PRO A 85 -5.87 14.42 -8.52
N GLU A 86 -5.69 14.90 -9.75
CA GLU A 86 -5.30 16.29 -9.98
C GLU A 86 -6.50 17.17 -9.59
N ASN A 87 -6.26 18.12 -8.68
CA ASN A 87 -7.27 19.08 -8.20
C ASN A 87 -7.81 19.96 -9.33
#